data_AF-A0A0F9GK09-F1
#
_entry.id   AF-A0A0F9GK09-F1
#
_cell.length_a   1.000
_cell.length_b   1.000
_cell.length_c   1.000
_cell.angle_alpha   90.00
_cell.angle_beta   90.00
_cell.angle_gamma   90.00
#
_symmetry.space_group_name_H-M   'P 1'
#
loop_
_entity.id
_entity.type
_entity.pdbx_description
1 polymer ?
#
loop_
_entity_poly.entity_id
_entity_poly.type
_entity_poly.pdbx_seq_one_letter_code
_entity_poly.pdbx_strand_id
1 'polypeptide(L)'
;MEENGGTLIFMNASCNLAVEHFGLPVRNVLKKVKRGEFVCTGSILRMEFDVSHPLAYGMPKEAATIFNNSCAFDVMPSFVAKKEPKSISKYPEENPLMSGWIYGDKVIRQK
;
A
#
# COMPACT_ATOMS: atom_id res chain seq x y z
N MET A 1 31.20 3.57 15.26
CA MET A 1 31.01 3.71 13.80
C MET A 1 30.25 2.47 13.35
N GLU A 2 28.98 2.59 12.99
CA GLU A 2 28.34 1.61 12.11
C GLU A 2 27.97 2.39 10.85
N GLU A 3 28.93 2.48 9.94
CA GLU A 3 28.96 3.44 8.84
C GLU A 3 28.58 2.83 7.49
N ASN A 4 27.74 1.79 7.47
CA ASN A 4 27.16 1.25 6.24
C ASN A 4 25.72 0.76 6.49
N GLY A 5 24.78 1.69 6.61
CA GLY A 5 23.36 1.35 6.53
C GLY A 5 22.98 0.91 5.11
N GLY A 6 22.25 -0.19 4.98
CA GLY A 6 21.71 -0.67 3.70
C GLY A 6 20.23 -0.32 3.52
N THR A 7 19.75 -0.37 2.27
CA THR A 7 18.33 -0.21 1.93
C THR A 7 17.69 -1.57 1.72
N LEU A 8 16.63 -1.87 2.47
CA LEU A 8 15.79 -3.05 2.25
C LEU A 8 14.55 -2.65 1.44
N ILE A 9 14.27 -3.40 0.38
CA ILE A 9 13.06 -3.23 -0.43
C ILE A 9 12.19 -4.46 -0.25
N PHE A 10 10.96 -4.25 0.22
CA PHE A 10 9.95 -5.28 0.34
C PHE A 10 8.91 -5.10 -0.76
N MET A 11 8.52 -6.18 -1.39
CA MET A 11 7.50 -6.21 -2.44
C MET A 11 6.41 -7.21 -2.10
N ASN A 12 5.16 -6.79 -2.33
CA ASN A 12 3.97 -7.63 -2.14
C ASN A 12 3.94 -8.35 -0.77
N ALA A 13 3.82 -9.68 -0.74
CA ALA A 13 3.65 -10.45 0.49
C ALA A 13 4.83 -10.30 1.49
N SER A 14 6.03 -10.00 0.99
CA SER A 14 7.20 -9.76 1.85
C SER A 14 7.06 -8.51 2.72
N CYS A 15 6.16 -7.58 2.38
CA CYS A 15 5.88 -6.42 3.22
C CYS A 15 5.29 -6.81 4.57
N ASN A 16 4.64 -7.98 4.71
CA ASN A 16 4.20 -8.46 6.03
C ASN A 16 5.40 -8.72 6.96
N LEU A 17 6.51 -9.19 6.41
CA LEU A 17 7.77 -9.40 7.13
C LEU A 17 8.31 -8.06 7.66
N ALA A 18 8.22 -7.00 6.84
CA ALA A 18 8.57 -5.64 7.24
C ALA A 18 7.71 -5.15 8.42
N VAL A 19 6.39 -5.35 8.35
CA VAL A 19 5.45 -4.96 9.41
C VAL A 19 5.69 -5.74 10.70
N GLU A 20 5.94 -7.05 10.61
CA GLU A 20 6.04 -7.94 11.77
C GLU A 20 7.37 -7.84 12.51
N HIS A 21 8.48 -7.66 11.78
CA HIS A 21 9.82 -7.77 12.35
C HIS A 21 10.57 -6.44 12.48
N PHE A 22 10.17 -5.39 11.76
CA PHE A 22 10.88 -4.10 11.76
C PHE A 22 10.13 -2.99 12.52
N GLY A 23 8.97 -3.31 13.13
CA GLY A 23 8.22 -2.37 13.96
C GLY A 23 7.75 -1.12 13.20
N LEU A 24 7.45 -1.26 11.91
CA LEU A 24 6.94 -0.16 11.09
C LEU A 24 5.55 0.25 11.59
N PRO A 25 5.25 1.56 11.73
CA PRO A 25 3.93 2.03 12.16
C PRO A 25 2.95 2.03 10.99
N VAL A 26 2.79 0.86 10.36
CA VAL A 26 1.79 0.60 9.32
C VAL A 26 1.08 -0.72 9.62
N ARG A 27 -0.16 -0.85 9.17
CA ARG A 27 -0.97 -2.06 9.33
C ARG A 27 -1.46 -2.55 7.99
N ASN A 28 -1.15 -3.79 7.63
CA ASN A 28 -1.80 -4.43 6.48
C ASN A 28 -3.27 -4.71 6.81
N VAL A 29 -4.19 -3.96 6.19
CA VAL A 29 -5.63 -4.05 6.47
C VAL A 29 -6.22 -5.37 5.99
N LEU A 30 -5.63 -6.00 4.97
CA LEU A 30 -6.13 -7.23 4.36
C LEU A 30 -5.78 -8.49 5.14
N LYS A 31 -4.81 -8.43 6.07
CA LYS A 31 -4.35 -9.61 6.82
C LYS A 31 -5.44 -10.22 7.71
N LYS A 32 -6.39 -9.41 8.17
CA LYS A 32 -7.48 -9.85 9.07
C LYS A 32 -8.86 -9.90 8.40
N VAL A 33 -8.93 -9.60 7.11
CA VAL A 33 -10.19 -9.55 6.37
C VAL A 33 -10.61 -10.97 6.01
N LYS A 34 -11.87 -11.33 6.26
CA LYS A 34 -12.36 -12.66 5.92
C LYS A 34 -12.46 -12.78 4.40
N ARG A 35 -12.29 -14.00 3.88
CA ARG A 35 -12.37 -14.27 2.44
C ARG A 35 -13.70 -13.83 1.79
N GLY A 36 -14.79 -13.78 2.56
CA GLY A 36 -16.10 -13.30 2.11
C GLY A 36 -16.29 -11.79 2.18
N GLU A 37 -15.35 -11.04 2.74
CA GLU A 37 -15.45 -9.58 2.97
C GLU A 37 -14.63 -8.77 1.95
N PHE A 38 -13.62 -9.37 1.32
CA PHE A 38 -12.84 -8.76 0.25
C PHE A 38 -12.40 -9.80 -0.78
N VAL A 39 -12.69 -9.53 -2.05
CA VAL A 39 -12.28 -10.37 -3.19
C VAL A 39 -11.84 -9.46 -4.33
N CYS A 40 -10.58 -9.56 -4.76
CA CYS A 40 -10.02 -8.70 -5.81
C CYS A 40 -8.87 -9.38 -6.55
N THR A 41 -9.02 -10.64 -6.96
CA THR A 41 -7.92 -11.38 -7.58
C THR A 41 -7.78 -11.04 -9.07
N GLY A 42 -6.60 -10.58 -9.49
CA GLY A 42 -6.27 -10.37 -10.90
C GLY A 42 -6.98 -9.18 -11.55
N SER A 43 -7.46 -8.22 -10.75
CA SER A 43 -8.16 -7.03 -11.25
C SER A 43 -7.22 -5.85 -11.46
N ILE A 44 -7.59 -4.99 -12.40
CA ILE A 44 -6.89 -3.74 -12.67
C ILE A 44 -7.58 -2.64 -11.87
N LEU A 45 -6.81 -1.97 -11.01
CA LEU A 45 -7.29 -0.92 -10.11
C LEU A 45 -6.63 0.41 -10.45
N ARG A 46 -7.36 1.50 -10.26
CA ARG A 46 -6.85 2.87 -10.28
C ARG A 46 -6.10 3.15 -8.97
N MET A 47 -4.92 3.76 -9.09
CA MET A 47 -4.11 4.28 -7.99
C MET A 47 -3.87 5.78 -8.21
N GLU A 48 -3.87 6.55 -7.12
CA GLU A 48 -3.48 7.94 -7.08
C GLU A 48 -2.03 8.06 -6.59
N PHE A 49 -1.25 8.99 -7.15
CA PHE A 49 0.17 9.18 -6.83
C PHE A 49 0.48 10.62 -6.41
N ASP A 50 1.34 10.76 -5.40
CA ASP A 50 1.94 12.04 -5.05
C ASP A 50 3.14 12.34 -5.98
N VAL A 51 2.86 12.99 -7.11
CA VAL A 51 3.86 13.35 -8.13
C VAL A 51 4.85 14.43 -7.67
N SER A 52 4.67 15.01 -6.47
CA SER A 52 5.68 15.90 -5.87
C SER A 52 6.83 15.12 -5.23
N HIS A 53 6.62 13.83 -4.92
CA HIS A 53 7.63 12.98 -4.30
C HIS A 53 8.62 12.44 -5.35
N PRO A 54 9.94 12.44 -5.09
CA PRO A 54 10.95 11.97 -6.05
C PRO A 54 10.75 10.53 -6.56
N LEU A 55 10.19 9.66 -5.73
CA LEU A 55 9.86 8.26 -6.10
C LEU A 55 8.76 8.14 -7.17
N ALA A 56 7.95 9.18 -7.37
CA ALA A 56 6.89 9.23 -8.37
C ALA A 56 7.24 10.15 -9.56
N TYR A 57 8.52 10.53 -9.71
CA TYR A 57 8.94 11.39 -10.81
C TYR A 57 8.63 10.75 -12.18
N GLY A 58 7.93 11.47 -13.03
CA GLY A 58 7.50 11.00 -14.36
C GLY A 58 6.22 10.15 -14.36
N MET A 59 5.64 9.84 -13.18
CA MET A 59 4.33 9.17 -13.11
C MET A 59 3.18 10.17 -13.34
N PRO A 60 2.07 9.74 -13.97
CA PRO A 60 0.83 10.50 -13.94
C PRO A 60 0.24 10.51 -12.52
N LYS A 61 -0.66 11.47 -12.24
CA LYS A 61 -1.39 11.54 -10.96
C LYS A 61 -2.24 10.30 -10.70
N GLU A 62 -2.70 9.65 -11.76
CA GLU A 62 -3.47 8.41 -11.70
C GLU A 62 -2.88 7.39 -12.68
N ALA A 63 -2.70 6.15 -12.22
CA ALA A 63 -2.26 5.05 -13.06
C ALA A 63 -2.97 3.74 -12.70
N ALA A 64 -2.99 2.81 -13.66
CA ALA A 64 -3.49 1.47 -13.45
C ALA A 64 -2.45 0.60 -12.72
N THR A 65 -2.91 -0.20 -11.76
CA THR A 65 -2.12 -1.25 -11.09
C THR A 65 -2.85 -2.58 -11.17
N ILE A 66 -2.09 -3.68 -11.11
CA ILE A 66 -2.67 -5.02 -11.00
C ILE A 66 -2.72 -5.39 -9.52
N PHE A 67 -3.90 -5.75 -9.04
CA PHE A 67 -4.05 -6.34 -7.72
C PHE A 67 -3.91 -7.86 -7.82
N ASN A 68 -2.83 -8.40 -7.25
CA ASN A 68 -2.61 -9.84 -7.21
C ASN A 68 -2.12 -10.26 -5.82
N ASN A 69 -3.09 -10.59 -4.97
CA ASN A 69 -2.86 -10.94 -3.56
C ASN A 69 -1.94 -9.92 -2.85
N SER A 70 -2.12 -8.65 -3.22
CA SER A 70 -1.31 -7.51 -2.75
C SER A 70 -1.65 -7.11 -1.31
N CYS A 71 -0.73 -6.41 -0.65
CA CYS A 71 -1.01 -5.75 0.63
C CYS A 71 -1.64 -4.37 0.41
N ALA A 72 -2.43 -3.91 1.38
CA ALA A 72 -2.93 -2.54 1.46
C ALA A 72 -2.74 -2.03 2.90
N PHE A 73 -2.29 -0.79 3.10
CA PHE A 73 -1.77 -0.33 4.39
C PHE A 73 -2.55 0.85 4.96
N ASP A 74 -2.82 0.79 6.26
CA ASP A 74 -3.07 1.99 7.06
C ASP A 74 -1.76 2.49 7.65
N VAL A 75 -1.45 3.78 7.45
CA VAL A 75 -0.37 4.44 8.19
C VAL A 75 -0.89 4.80 9.58
N MET A 76 -0.20 4.32 10.62
CA MET A 76 -0.57 4.59 12.00
C MET A 76 0.15 5.85 12.52
N PRO A 77 -0.49 6.63 13.41
CA PRO A 77 0.19 7.72 14.08
C PRO A 77 1.44 7.20 14.80
N SER A 78 2.59 7.83 14.56
CA SER A 78 3.84 7.51 15.23
C SER A 78 4.21 8.66 16.17
N PHE A 79 4.50 8.35 17.43
CA PHE A 79 4.98 9.34 18.39
C PHE A 79 6.47 9.71 18.20
N VAL A 80 7.12 9.13 17.19
CA VAL A 80 8.53 9.38 16.85
C VAL A 80 8.59 10.15 15.54
N ALA A 81 8.70 11.48 15.62
CA ALA A 81 8.64 12.42 14.49
C ALA A 81 9.64 12.14 13.34
N LYS A 82 10.72 11.37 13.57
CA LYS A 82 11.71 11.00 12.54
C LYS A 82 11.43 9.66 11.84
N LYS A 83 10.33 8.97 12.14
CA LYS A 83 10.01 7.63 11.59
C LYS A 83 8.59 7.52 11.01
N GLU A 84 7.96 8.63 10.65
CA GLU A 84 6.65 8.59 10.01
C GLU A 84 6.74 7.97 8.60
N PRO A 85 5.99 6.90 8.31
CA PRO A 85 5.91 6.34 6.97
C PRO A 85 5.30 7.35 6.02
N LYS A 86 5.94 7.55 4.88
CA LYS A 86 5.38 8.34 3.79
C LYS A 86 4.79 7.40 2.75
N SER A 87 3.51 7.58 2.45
CA SER A 87 2.91 6.93 1.29
C SER A 87 3.07 7.82 0.06
N ILE A 88 3.52 7.24 -1.05
CA ILE A 88 3.66 7.94 -2.34
C ILE A 88 2.51 7.61 -3.29
N SER A 89 1.67 6.64 -2.92
CA SER A 89 0.48 6.26 -3.67
C SER A 89 -0.61 5.75 -2.74
N LYS A 90 -1.86 5.81 -3.21
CA LYS A 90 -3.02 5.28 -2.50
C LYS A 90 -4.12 4.85 -3.45
N TYR A 91 -5.03 4.02 -2.98
CA TYR A 91 -6.30 3.79 -3.67
C TYR A 91 -7.20 5.03 -3.53
N PRO A 92 -7.99 5.39 -4.57
CA PRO A 92 -8.95 6.48 -4.53
C PRO A 92 -10.02 6.28 -3.43
N GLU A 93 -10.73 7.36 -3.10
CA GLU A 93 -11.88 7.31 -2.17
C GLU A 93 -13.10 6.61 -2.81
N GLU A 94 -13.18 6.65 -4.13
CA GLU A 94 -14.22 5.97 -4.90
C GLU A 94 -13.82 4.53 -5.24
N ASN A 95 -14.72 3.81 -5.92
CA ASN A 95 -14.41 2.46 -6.39
C ASN A 95 -13.18 2.50 -7.33
N PRO A 96 -12.09 1.79 -6.99
CA PRO A 96 -10.87 1.82 -7.79
C PRO A 96 -10.94 0.90 -9.02
N LEU A 97 -11.97 0.08 -9.20
CA LEU A 97 -12.04 -0.90 -10.28
C LEU A 97 -11.99 -0.24 -11.66
N MET A 98 -11.01 -0.66 -12.47
CA MET A 98 -10.93 -0.32 -13.89
C MET A 98 -11.30 -1.51 -14.77
N SER A 99 -10.90 -2.73 -14.37
CA SER A 99 -11.23 -3.98 -15.06
C SER A 99 -11.16 -5.18 -14.12
N GLY A 100 -12.02 -6.18 -14.35
CA GLY A 100 -12.12 -7.38 -13.52
C GLY A 100 -13.27 -7.30 -12.52
N TRP A 101 -13.02 -7.74 -11.29
CA TRP A 101 -14.03 -7.81 -10.24
C TRP A 101 -13.43 -7.46 -8.87
N ILE A 102 -14.13 -6.57 -8.15
CA ILE A 102 -13.84 -6.27 -6.76
C ILE A 102 -15.11 -6.37 -5.92
N TYR A 103 -15.02 -7.12 -4.81
CA TYR A 103 -16.00 -7.12 -3.74
C TYR A 103 -15.35 -6.58 -2.48
N GLY A 104 -16.07 -5.72 -1.74
CA GLY A 104 -15.57 -5.15 -0.49
C GLY A 104 -14.50 -4.06 -0.67
N ASP A 105 -14.51 -3.34 -1.79
CA ASP A 105 -13.52 -2.31 -2.14
C ASP A 105 -13.31 -1.24 -1.06
N LYS A 106 -14.33 -0.97 -0.24
CA LYS A 106 -14.26 -0.12 0.96
C LYS A 106 -13.10 -0.45 1.91
N VAL A 107 -12.64 -1.69 1.92
CA VAL A 107 -11.51 -2.13 2.76
C VAL A 107 -10.19 -1.47 2.33
N ILE A 108 -10.01 -1.21 1.02
CA ILE A 108 -8.74 -0.71 0.45
C ILE A 108 -8.78 0.77 0.05
N ARG A 109 -9.95 1.41 0.00
CA ARG A 109 -10.04 2.84 -0.33
C ARG A 109 -9.22 3.70 0.63
N GLN A 110 -8.50 4.68 0.09
CA GLN A 110 -7.58 5.56 0.82
C GLN A 110 -6.44 4.83 1.56
N LYS A 111 -6.14 3.57 1.20
CA LYS A 111 -4.98 2.81 1.68
C LYS A 111 -3.81 2.88 0.71
#